data_AF-K1JH12-F1
#
_entry.id   AF-K1JH12-F1
#
_cell.length_a   1.000
_cell.length_b   1.000
_cell.length_c   1.000
_cell.angle_alpha   90.00
_cell.angle_beta   90.00
_cell.angle_gamma   90.00
#
_symmetry.space_group_name_H-M   'P 1'
#
loop_
_entity.id
_entity.type
_entity.pdbx_description
1 polymer ?
#
loop_
_entity_poly.entity_id
_entity_poly.type
_entity_poly.pdbx_seq_one_letter_code
_entity_poly.pdbx_strand_id
1 'polypeptide(L)'
;MRSRLSLLTISFAMLSLLAGCATAPRGTNTDAGTQQEVTSTRRHTTAERFAKTTDNELYNERIAQVSRDIRAICTSPANRPYYAKTPCLPSGMTEAHLKDGSRITPEARRVAERVFASLHKLNEDTRSLMISSGDAHLIKLARHSREMVDPKISALQSSLLKGAMTWAEYNRARLEVYDASRTGAPAE
;
A
#
# COMPACT_ATOMS: atom_id res chain seq x y z
N MET A 1 -14.61 -7.96 28.96
CA MET A 1 -14.44 -9.11 28.03
C MET A 1 -13.39 -8.73 27.00
N ARG A 2 -12.40 -9.61 26.78
CA ARG A 2 -11.18 -9.35 26.00
C ARG A 2 -11.43 -9.38 24.49
N SER A 3 -10.94 -8.33 23.83
CA SER A 3 -10.36 -8.21 22.48
C SER A 3 -10.64 -9.32 21.45
N ARG A 4 -11.28 -8.94 20.33
CA ARG A 4 -11.07 -9.57 19.03
C ARG A 4 -10.99 -8.52 17.90
N LEU A 5 -9.75 -8.34 17.44
CA LEU A 5 -9.35 -8.08 16.06
C LEU A 5 -9.68 -6.69 15.46
N SER A 6 -8.94 -5.73 15.99
CA SER A 6 -8.39 -4.57 15.28
C SER A 6 -7.57 -5.02 14.06
N LEU A 7 -8.22 -5.24 12.91
CA LEU A 7 -7.61 -5.84 11.72
C LEU A 7 -7.53 -4.92 10.50
N LEU A 8 -8.02 -3.68 10.57
CA LEU A 8 -8.06 -2.80 9.39
C LEU A 8 -7.70 -1.35 9.71
N THR A 9 -6.71 -1.14 10.60
CA THR A 9 -5.93 0.11 10.60
C THR A 9 -4.98 0.14 9.39
N ILE A 10 -5.51 -0.03 8.18
CA ILE A 10 -4.81 0.24 6.91
C ILE A 10 -4.91 1.76 6.68
N SER A 11 -4.51 2.52 7.70
CA SER A 11 -4.38 3.95 7.60
C SER A 11 -2.96 4.22 7.12
N PHE A 12 -2.85 4.38 5.81
CA PHE A 12 -1.81 5.15 5.10
C PHE A 12 -0.35 4.69 5.20
N ALA A 13 -0.11 3.68 6.03
CA ALA A 13 1.19 3.30 6.51
C ALA A 13 1.91 2.23 5.67
N MET A 14 1.75 2.26 4.35
CA MET A 14 1.95 1.15 3.40
C MET A 14 0.95 0.00 3.52
N LEU A 15 0.53 -0.47 2.34
CA LEU A 15 0.25 -1.87 2.05
C LEU A 15 1.38 -2.78 2.61
N SER A 16 1.32 -3.09 3.90
CA SER A 16 2.35 -3.83 4.62
C SER A 16 1.97 -5.31 4.72
N LEU A 17 2.43 -6.08 3.74
CA LEU A 17 3.05 -7.41 3.89
C LEU A 17 2.41 -8.39 4.87
N LEU A 18 1.66 -9.40 4.41
CA LEU A 18 1.55 -10.69 5.14
C LEU A 18 1.25 -11.89 4.22
N ALA A 19 2.30 -12.53 3.73
CA ALA A 19 2.45 -13.99 3.62
C ALA A 19 3.95 -14.22 3.30
N GLY A 20 4.81 -14.72 4.20
CA GLY A 20 4.60 -15.87 5.06
C GLY A 20 4.96 -17.12 4.25
N CYS A 21 6.24 -17.46 4.18
CA CYS A 21 6.70 -18.73 3.64
C CYS A 21 6.14 -19.88 4.50
N ALA A 22 5.29 -20.74 3.94
CA ALA A 22 5.16 -22.14 4.34
C ALA A 22 4.40 -22.93 3.27
N THR A 23 5.07 -23.95 2.74
CA THR A 23 4.57 -25.04 1.90
C THR A 23 3.35 -25.73 2.52
N ALA A 24 2.28 -25.90 1.74
CA ALA A 24 1.19 -26.83 2.09
C ALA A 24 1.58 -28.28 1.74
N PRO A 25 1.44 -29.25 2.65
CA PRO A 25 1.34 -30.66 2.26
C PRO A 25 -0.07 -30.92 1.71
N ARG A 26 -0.13 -31.55 0.54
CA ARG A 26 -1.37 -32.10 -0.01
C ARG A 26 -1.84 -33.27 0.86
N GLY A 27 -3.06 -33.17 1.39
CA GLY A 27 -3.83 -34.28 1.95
C GLY A 27 -5.04 -34.56 1.05
N THR A 28 -5.24 -35.82 0.73
CA THR A 28 -6.17 -36.43 -0.24
C THR A 28 -7.56 -36.75 0.34
N ASN A 29 -8.51 -37.09 -0.56
CA ASN A 29 -9.72 -37.92 -0.38
C ASN A 29 -10.98 -37.21 0.16
N THR A 30 -12.24 -37.44 -0.28
CA THR A 30 -12.89 -38.42 -1.18
C THR A 30 -14.39 -38.05 -1.30
N ASP A 31 -15.01 -38.31 -2.47
CA ASP A 31 -16.43 -38.64 -2.82
C ASP A 31 -17.63 -37.91 -2.17
N ALA A 32 -18.86 -37.91 -2.66
CA ALA A 32 -19.60 -38.10 -3.93
C ALA A 32 -21.09 -37.93 -3.50
N GLY A 33 -21.99 -37.45 -4.37
CA GLY A 33 -23.43 -37.57 -4.08
C GLY A 33 -24.38 -36.49 -4.62
N THR A 34 -24.75 -36.63 -5.88
CA THR A 34 -26.10 -36.57 -6.49
C THR A 34 -27.18 -35.55 -6.04
N GLN A 35 -27.43 -34.59 -6.96
CA GLN A 35 -28.70 -34.06 -7.51
C GLN A 35 -30.01 -34.07 -6.71
N GLN A 36 -30.67 -32.89 -6.58
CA GLN A 36 -31.96 -32.63 -7.28
C GLN A 36 -32.40 -31.15 -7.24
N GLU A 37 -33.33 -30.86 -8.12
CA GLU A 37 -33.69 -29.65 -8.84
C GLU A 37 -34.65 -28.71 -8.08
N VAL A 38 -34.36 -27.39 -8.08
CA VAL A 38 -35.37 -26.33 -7.81
C VAL A 38 -35.15 -25.17 -8.77
N THR A 39 -35.96 -25.22 -9.84
CA THR A 39 -36.69 -24.15 -10.53
C THR A 39 -36.24 -22.69 -10.30
N SER A 40 -35.68 -22.11 -11.35
CA SER A 40 -35.98 -20.77 -11.88
C SER A 40 -36.20 -19.60 -10.89
N THR A 41 -35.24 -19.33 -10.01
CA THR A 41 -34.96 -17.95 -9.50
C THR A 41 -33.47 -17.70 -9.23
N ARG A 42 -32.61 -18.67 -9.61
CA ARG A 42 -31.21 -18.80 -9.17
C ARG A 42 -30.17 -18.31 -10.19
N ARG A 43 -30.57 -17.64 -11.29
CA ARG A 43 -29.62 -17.13 -12.30
C ARG A 43 -29.02 -15.77 -11.92
N HIS A 44 -29.78 -14.90 -11.25
CA HIS A 44 -29.26 -13.60 -10.80
C HIS A 44 -28.22 -13.76 -9.67
N THR A 45 -28.48 -14.62 -8.69
CA THR A 45 -27.59 -14.77 -7.53
C THR A 45 -26.27 -15.48 -7.82
N THR A 46 -26.22 -16.32 -8.86
CA THR A 46 -25.03 -17.13 -9.16
C THR A 46 -24.09 -16.34 -10.04
N ALA A 47 -24.56 -15.68 -11.11
CA ALA A 47 -23.73 -14.81 -11.94
C ALA A 47 -23.19 -13.60 -11.16
N GLU A 48 -24.01 -12.95 -10.33
CA GLU A 48 -23.55 -11.84 -9.47
C GLU A 48 -22.60 -12.32 -8.37
N ARG A 49 -22.84 -13.50 -7.76
CA ARG A 49 -21.92 -14.05 -6.75
C ARG A 49 -20.61 -14.51 -7.39
N PHE A 50 -20.63 -15.17 -8.55
CA PHE A 50 -19.42 -15.55 -9.28
C PHE A 50 -18.67 -14.31 -9.77
N ALA A 51 -19.35 -13.30 -10.33
CA ALA A 51 -18.74 -12.02 -10.70
C ALA A 51 -18.10 -11.33 -9.48
N LYS A 52 -18.82 -11.27 -8.36
CA LYS A 52 -18.32 -10.69 -7.10
C LYS A 52 -17.18 -11.53 -6.48
N THR A 53 -17.13 -12.84 -6.72
CA THR A 53 -16.01 -13.71 -6.30
C THR A 53 -14.80 -13.52 -7.22
N THR A 54 -14.97 -13.47 -8.54
CA THR A 54 -13.88 -13.25 -9.51
C THR A 54 -13.31 -11.84 -9.41
N ASP A 55 -14.13 -10.83 -9.13
CA ASP A 55 -13.70 -9.45 -8.90
C ASP A 55 -12.85 -9.35 -7.62
N ASN A 56 -13.20 -10.11 -6.58
CA ASN A 56 -12.39 -10.21 -5.36
C ASN A 56 -11.06 -10.94 -5.60
N GLU A 57 -11.03 -12.01 -6.40
CA GLU A 57 -9.79 -12.73 -6.73
C GLU A 57 -8.82 -11.86 -7.53
N LEU A 58 -9.31 -11.20 -8.59
CA LEU A 58 -8.52 -10.27 -9.41
C LEU A 58 -8.03 -9.08 -8.58
N TYR A 59 -8.88 -8.52 -7.72
CA TYR A 59 -8.48 -7.46 -6.79
C TYR A 59 -7.37 -7.92 -5.85
N ASN A 60 -7.51 -9.10 -5.22
CA ASN A 60 -6.53 -9.65 -4.30
C ASN A 60 -5.19 -9.96 -4.98
N GLU A 61 -5.21 -10.52 -6.19
CA GLU A 61 -4.00 -10.77 -6.98
C GLU A 61 -3.27 -9.45 -7.27
N ARG A 62 -4.02 -8.40 -7.62
CA ARG A 62 -3.46 -7.10 -7.96
C ARG A 62 -2.87 -6.38 -6.74
N ILE A 63 -3.50 -6.50 -5.58
CA ILE A 63 -2.93 -6.04 -4.30
C ILE A 63 -1.64 -6.82 -3.95
N ALA A 64 -1.61 -8.13 -4.20
CA ALA A 64 -0.42 -8.94 -4.00
C ALA A 64 0.72 -8.50 -4.94
N GLN A 65 0.41 -8.14 -6.19
CA GLN A 65 1.39 -7.59 -7.13
C GLN A 65 1.94 -6.24 -6.64
N VAL A 66 1.09 -5.33 -6.18
CA VAL A 66 1.55 -4.05 -5.61
C VAL A 66 2.55 -4.28 -4.47
N SER A 67 2.27 -5.24 -3.58
CA SER A 67 3.17 -5.58 -2.49
C SER A 67 4.54 -6.07 -2.98
N ARG A 68 4.57 -6.86 -4.06
CA ARG A 68 5.83 -7.31 -4.70
C ARG A 68 6.58 -6.14 -5.32
N ASP A 69 5.89 -5.24 -6.00
CA ASP A 69 6.50 -4.10 -6.68
C ASP A 69 7.10 -3.10 -5.70
N ILE A 70 6.40 -2.79 -4.59
CA ILE A 70 6.96 -1.96 -3.51
C ILE A 70 8.23 -2.61 -2.96
N ARG A 71 8.20 -3.91 -2.68
CA ARG A 71 9.38 -4.62 -2.15
C ARG A 71 10.54 -4.54 -3.14
N ALA A 72 10.29 -4.79 -4.42
CA ALA A 72 11.31 -4.71 -5.47
C ALA A 72 11.94 -3.30 -5.55
N ILE A 73 11.13 -2.24 -5.47
CA ILE A 73 11.64 -0.86 -5.42
C ILE A 73 12.48 -0.66 -4.16
N CYS A 74 11.97 -1.05 -2.99
CA CYS A 74 12.59 -0.76 -1.71
C CYS A 74 13.87 -1.56 -1.42
N THR A 75 14.01 -2.76 -1.97
CA THR A 75 15.21 -3.61 -1.77
C THR A 75 16.17 -3.57 -2.94
N SER A 76 15.86 -2.85 -4.01
CA SER A 76 16.74 -2.77 -5.19
C SER A 76 18.09 -2.15 -4.83
N PRO A 77 19.22 -2.81 -5.15
CA PRO A 77 20.55 -2.22 -4.97
C PRO A 77 20.73 -0.90 -5.70
N ALA A 78 20.05 -0.72 -6.84
CA ALA A 78 20.08 0.52 -7.62
C ALA A 78 19.44 1.71 -6.90
N ASN A 79 18.63 1.46 -5.86
CA ASN A 79 18.00 2.49 -5.04
C ASN A 79 18.73 2.74 -3.71
N ARG A 80 19.87 2.07 -3.46
CA ARG A 80 20.66 2.22 -2.23
C ARG A 80 21.05 3.66 -1.91
N PRO A 81 21.46 4.54 -2.86
CA PRO A 81 21.78 5.94 -2.53
C PRO A 81 20.63 6.72 -1.89
N TYR A 82 19.38 6.36 -2.19
CA TYR A 82 18.20 6.92 -1.54
C TYR A 82 17.91 6.22 -0.20
N TYR A 83 17.85 4.89 -0.19
CA TYR A 83 17.46 4.14 1.01
C TYR A 83 18.53 4.06 2.11
N ALA A 84 19.77 4.47 1.82
CA ALA A 84 20.77 4.71 2.86
C ALA A 84 20.45 5.93 3.74
N LYS A 85 19.56 6.82 3.28
CA LYS A 85 19.20 8.08 3.94
C LYS A 85 17.81 8.08 4.55
N THR A 86 17.00 7.10 4.16
CA THR A 86 15.63 6.97 4.65
C THR A 86 15.18 5.52 4.51
N PRO A 87 14.37 5.01 5.45
CA PRO A 87 13.66 3.74 5.25
C PRO A 87 12.63 3.85 4.12
N CYS A 88 12.26 2.70 3.56
CA CYS A 88 11.12 2.55 2.65
C CYS A 88 9.84 3.10 3.29
N LEU A 89 9.62 2.73 4.55
CA LEU A 89 8.46 3.08 5.36
C LEU A 89 8.81 4.10 6.44
N PRO A 90 7.98 5.14 6.69
CA PRO A 90 8.21 6.04 7.81
C PRO A 90 8.25 5.33 9.18
N SER A 91 7.50 4.24 9.37
CA SER A 91 7.56 3.41 10.59
C SER A 91 8.91 2.74 10.83
N GLY A 92 9.77 2.64 9.81
CA GLY A 92 11.14 2.16 9.93
C GLY A 92 12.16 3.25 10.23
N MET A 93 11.74 4.48 10.54
CA MET A 93 12.68 5.56 10.85
C MET A 93 13.45 5.27 12.13
N THR A 94 14.72 5.64 12.11
CA THR A 94 15.63 5.52 13.25
C THR A 94 16.07 6.90 13.65
N GLU A 95 16.62 7.05 14.86
CA GLU A 95 17.13 8.34 15.33
C GLU A 95 18.22 8.90 14.40
N ALA A 96 19.04 8.03 13.80
CA ALA A 96 20.04 8.44 12.81
C ALA A 96 19.39 9.10 11.57
N HIS A 97 18.29 8.53 11.05
CA HIS A 97 17.55 9.12 9.94
C HIS A 97 16.95 10.49 10.30
N LEU A 98 16.49 10.64 11.54
CA LEU A 98 15.84 11.87 12.03
C LEU A 98 16.85 12.98 12.36
N LYS A 99 18.14 12.64 12.51
CA LYS A 99 19.25 13.57 12.81
C LYS A 99 20.20 13.80 11.64
N ASP A 100 19.98 13.16 10.48
CA ASP A 100 20.82 13.34 9.30
C ASP A 100 20.68 14.77 8.70
N GLY A 101 21.55 15.68 9.14
CA GLY A 101 21.59 17.06 8.65
C GLY A 101 22.18 17.22 7.25
N SER A 102 22.56 16.15 6.55
CA SER A 102 23.09 16.25 5.19
C SER A 102 21.99 16.60 4.18
N ARG A 103 22.38 17.31 3.13
CA ARG A 103 21.52 17.59 1.96
C ARG A 103 21.68 16.49 0.92
N ILE A 104 20.69 16.38 0.02
CA ILE A 104 20.71 15.38 -1.05
C ILE A 104 21.92 15.59 -1.98
N THR A 105 22.61 14.50 -2.31
CA THR A 105 23.69 14.53 -3.31
C THR A 105 23.12 14.44 -4.73
N PRO A 106 23.87 14.83 -5.79
CA PRO A 106 23.41 14.67 -7.17
C PRO A 106 23.06 13.22 -7.53
N GLU A 107 23.81 12.24 -7.00
CA GLU A 107 23.53 10.83 -7.19
C GLU A 107 22.22 10.41 -6.51
N ALA A 108 22.07 10.72 -5.22
CA ALA A 108 20.86 10.40 -4.48
C ALA A 108 19.63 11.09 -5.07
N ARG A 109 19.78 12.29 -5.64
CA ARG A 109 18.70 13.01 -6.35
C ARG A 109 18.17 12.25 -7.55
N ARG A 110 19.04 11.78 -8.45
CA ARG A 110 18.63 10.97 -9.62
C ARG A 110 17.90 9.70 -9.21
N VAL A 111 18.38 9.05 -8.15
CA VAL A 111 17.73 7.86 -7.59
C VAL A 111 16.38 8.20 -6.96
N ALA A 112 16.30 9.28 -6.20
CA ALA A 112 15.07 9.74 -5.55
C ALA A 112 13.99 10.09 -6.57
N GLU A 113 14.33 10.81 -7.65
CA GLU A 113 13.40 11.14 -8.75
C GLU A 113 12.75 9.88 -9.34
N ARG A 114 13.57 8.86 -9.65
CA ARG A 114 13.07 7.58 -10.15
C ARG A 114 12.17 6.88 -9.13
N VAL A 115 12.61 6.80 -7.87
CA VAL A 115 11.82 6.16 -6.79
C VAL A 115 10.48 6.86 -6.61
N PHE A 116 10.46 8.20 -6.62
CA PHE A 116 9.22 8.99 -6.47
C PHE A 116 8.27 8.75 -7.64
N ALA A 117 8.76 8.74 -8.87
CA ALA A 117 7.94 8.44 -10.04
C ALA A 117 7.36 7.02 -9.99
N SER A 118 8.17 6.01 -9.64
CA SER A 118 7.72 4.63 -9.52
C SER A 118 6.67 4.45 -8.44
N LEU A 119 6.88 5.02 -7.25
CA LEU A 119 5.92 4.93 -6.15
C LEU A 119 4.65 5.72 -6.42
N HIS A 120 4.74 6.91 -7.05
CA HIS A 120 3.57 7.67 -7.44
C HIS A 120 2.70 6.87 -8.41
N LYS A 121 3.29 6.28 -9.47
CA LYS A 121 2.56 5.42 -10.40
C LYS A 121 1.88 4.24 -9.67
N LEU A 122 2.61 3.58 -8.78
CA LEU A 122 2.06 2.43 -8.05
C LEU A 122 0.91 2.82 -7.11
N ASN A 123 0.99 4.00 -6.49
CA ASN A 123 -0.07 4.55 -5.67
C ASN A 123 -1.30 4.94 -6.52
N GLU A 124 -1.10 5.51 -7.71
CA GLU A 124 -2.18 5.80 -8.67
C GLU A 124 -2.89 4.52 -9.12
N ASP A 125 -2.12 3.48 -9.46
CA ASP A 125 -2.66 2.18 -9.87
C ASP A 125 -3.45 1.56 -8.70
N THR A 126 -2.93 1.64 -7.47
CA THR A 126 -3.63 1.15 -6.26
C THR A 126 -4.93 1.91 -5.99
N ARG A 127 -4.91 3.24 -6.07
CA ARG A 127 -6.12 4.06 -5.88
C ARG A 127 -7.17 3.77 -6.96
N SER A 128 -6.75 3.50 -8.19
CA SER A 128 -7.65 3.10 -9.27
C SER A 128 -8.34 1.77 -8.96
N LEU A 129 -7.63 0.79 -8.39
CA LEU A 129 -8.20 -0.48 -7.93
C LEU A 129 -9.21 -0.28 -6.80
N MET A 130 -8.86 0.54 -5.82
CA MET A 130 -9.72 0.88 -4.69
C MET A 130 -11.00 1.58 -5.14
N ILE A 131 -10.94 2.40 -6.19
CA ILE A 131 -12.12 3.05 -6.76
C ILE A 131 -12.97 2.04 -7.54
N SER A 132 -12.35 1.17 -8.32
CA SER A 132 -13.07 0.18 -9.14
C SER A 132 -13.70 -0.97 -8.34
N SER A 133 -13.32 -1.17 -7.07
CA SER A 133 -13.84 -2.25 -6.23
C SER A 133 -15.32 -2.06 -5.85
N GLY A 134 -15.85 -0.84 -5.98
CA GLY A 134 -17.21 -0.51 -5.54
C GLY A 134 -17.39 -0.41 -4.02
N ASP A 135 -16.33 -0.64 -3.24
CA ASP A 135 -16.36 -0.51 -1.78
C ASP A 135 -16.30 0.97 -1.37
N ALA A 136 -17.36 1.44 -0.68
CA ALA A 136 -17.51 2.84 -0.31
C ALA A 136 -16.37 3.35 0.58
N HIS A 137 -15.84 2.50 1.46
CA HIS A 137 -14.73 2.85 2.35
C HIS A 137 -13.43 2.99 1.56
N LEU A 138 -13.12 2.04 0.68
CA LEU A 138 -11.93 2.09 -0.19
C LEU A 138 -11.98 3.28 -1.15
N ILE A 139 -13.16 3.60 -1.71
CA ILE A 139 -13.35 4.79 -2.54
C ILE A 139 -13.04 6.06 -1.75
N LYS A 140 -13.59 6.20 -0.53
CA LYS A 140 -13.34 7.35 0.36
C LYS A 140 -11.86 7.49 0.69
N LEU A 141 -11.19 6.38 0.99
CA LEU A 141 -9.76 6.34 1.30
C LEU A 141 -8.90 6.75 0.09
N ALA A 142 -9.21 6.23 -1.10
CA ALA A 142 -8.50 6.57 -2.33
C ALA A 142 -8.61 8.07 -2.67
N ARG A 143 -9.81 8.66 -2.52
CA ARG A 143 -10.04 10.09 -2.72
C ARG A 143 -9.30 10.93 -1.70
N HIS A 144 -9.43 10.61 -0.41
CA HIS A 144 -8.71 11.33 0.65
C HIS A 144 -7.19 11.30 0.45
N SER A 145 -6.63 10.14 0.10
CA SER A 145 -5.19 10.01 -0.18
C SER A 145 -4.75 10.95 -1.31
N ARG A 146 -5.51 10.97 -2.41
CA ARG A 146 -5.23 11.85 -3.56
C ARG A 146 -5.38 13.34 -3.23
N GLU A 147 -6.41 13.71 -2.47
CA GLU A 147 -6.76 15.11 -2.20
C GLU A 147 -5.93 15.72 -1.06
N MET A 148 -5.62 14.94 -0.03
CA MET A 148 -5.07 15.46 1.23
C MET A 148 -3.63 15.03 1.50
N VAL A 149 -3.20 13.86 1.03
CA VAL A 149 -1.88 13.30 1.35
C VAL A 149 -0.88 13.55 0.23
N ASP A 150 -1.26 13.27 -1.02
CA ASP A 150 -0.36 13.43 -2.17
C ASP A 150 0.21 14.84 -2.30
N PRO A 151 -0.56 15.95 -2.16
CA PRO A 151 0.01 17.30 -2.24
C PRO A 151 1.11 17.55 -1.20
N LYS A 152 0.94 17.01 0.01
CA LYS A 152 1.93 17.13 1.09
C LYS A 152 3.19 16.36 0.73
N ILE A 153 3.06 15.10 0.31
CA ILE A 153 4.19 14.26 -0.08
C ILE A 153 4.94 14.86 -1.29
N SER A 154 4.23 15.33 -2.31
CA SER A 154 4.84 15.97 -3.49
C SER A 154 5.59 17.24 -3.12
N ALA A 155 5.09 18.07 -2.19
CA ALA A 155 5.80 19.25 -1.71
C ALA A 155 7.11 18.90 -0.98
N LEU A 156 7.10 17.86 -0.14
CA LEU A 156 8.30 17.35 0.55
C LEU A 156 9.32 16.80 -0.45
N GLN A 157 8.87 15.97 -1.39
CA GLN A 157 9.72 15.41 -2.45
C GLN A 157 10.35 16.52 -3.29
N SER A 158 9.56 17.52 -3.74
CA SER A 158 10.08 18.66 -4.51
C SER A 158 11.14 19.44 -3.73
N SER A 159 10.90 19.69 -2.44
CA SER A 159 11.83 20.43 -1.58
C SER A 159 13.13 19.67 -1.36
N LEU A 160 13.06 18.35 -1.15
CA LEU A 160 14.23 17.49 -1.06
C LEU A 160 15.03 17.51 -2.37
N LEU A 161 14.38 17.30 -3.51
CA LEU A 161 15.03 17.28 -4.82
C LEU A 161 15.72 18.61 -5.16
N LYS A 162 15.11 19.74 -4.81
CA LYS A 162 15.74 21.07 -4.96
C LYS A 162 16.92 21.28 -4.01
N GLY A 163 17.13 20.39 -3.04
CA GLY A 163 18.12 20.54 -1.99
C GLY A 163 17.74 21.65 -0.99
N ALA A 164 16.47 22.04 -0.93
CA ALA A 164 15.98 23.08 -0.03
C ALA A 164 15.87 22.60 1.43
N MET A 165 15.77 21.29 1.64
CA MET A 165 15.77 20.66 2.97
C MET A 165 16.85 19.58 3.11
N THR A 166 17.19 19.27 4.36
CA THR A 166 18.04 18.16 4.79
C THR A 166 17.26 16.84 4.83
N TRP A 167 17.97 15.72 4.95
CA TRP A 167 17.35 14.41 5.16
C TRP A 167 16.56 14.34 6.47
N ALA A 168 17.07 14.93 7.55
CA ALA A 168 16.38 15.02 8.83
C ALA A 168 15.03 15.74 8.74
N GLU A 169 14.98 16.88 8.06
CA GLU A 169 13.73 17.63 7.84
C GLU A 169 12.75 16.85 6.99
N TYR A 170 13.21 16.27 5.87
CA TYR A 170 12.39 15.43 5.01
C TYR A 170 11.81 14.23 5.76
N ASN A 171 12.64 13.55 6.56
CA ASN A 171 12.25 12.35 7.29
C ASN A 171 11.25 12.68 8.41
N ARG A 172 11.49 13.72 9.22
CA ARG A 172 10.52 14.17 10.23
C ARG A 172 9.18 14.53 9.62
N ALA A 173 9.17 15.32 8.53
CA ALA A 173 7.93 15.70 7.87
C ALA A 173 7.19 14.49 7.25
N ARG A 174 7.92 13.50 6.71
CA ARG A 174 7.30 12.24 6.24
C ARG A 174 6.67 11.44 7.37
N LEU A 175 7.32 11.40 8.54
CA LEU A 175 6.78 10.73 9.72
C LEU A 175 5.52 11.45 10.24
N GLU A 176 5.54 12.78 10.27
CA GLU A 176 4.37 13.59 10.66
C GLU A 176 3.17 13.34 9.73
N VAL A 177 3.38 13.31 8.41
CA VAL A 177 2.31 12.97 7.46
C VAL A 177 1.79 11.55 7.71
N TYR A 178 2.68 10.59 7.96
CA TYR A 178 2.33 9.21 8.28
C TYR A 178 1.50 9.11 9.57
N ASP A 179 1.90 9.76 10.66
CA ASP A 179 1.21 9.72 11.94
C ASP A 179 -0.15 10.42 11.90
N ALA A 180 -0.23 11.57 11.22
CA ALA A 180 -1.49 12.29 11.01
C ALA A 180 -2.47 11.44 10.20
N SER A 181 -1.97 10.70 9.21
CA SER A 181 -2.81 9.85 8.38
C SER A 181 -3.30 8.58 9.10
N ARG A 182 -2.57 8.12 10.12
CA ARG A 182 -3.00 7.05 11.05
C ARG A 182 -4.11 7.48 12.01
N THR A 183 -4.11 8.75 12.40
CA THR A 183 -5.02 9.30 13.42
C THR A 183 -6.23 10.01 12.82
N GLY A 184 -6.12 10.53 11.60
CA GLY A 184 -7.17 11.23 10.86
C GLY A 184 -7.96 10.37 9.87
N ALA A 185 -7.90 9.04 9.99
CA ALA A 185 -8.76 8.16 9.19
C ALA A 185 -10.23 8.56 9.43
N PRO A 186 -11.03 8.76 8.37
CA PRO A 186 -12.39 9.22 8.54
C PRO A 186 -13.16 8.24 9.42
N ALA A 187 -13.87 8.77 10.42
CA ALA A 187 -14.78 7.99 11.25
C ALA A 187 -15.75 7.20 10.35
N GLU A 188 -16.00 5.95 10.77
CA GLU A 188 -16.94 5.01 10.16
C GLU A 188 -18.34 5.63 9.97
#